data_AF-A0A4R6ZEC4-F1
#
_entry.id   AF-A0A4R6ZEC4-F1
#
_cell.length_a   1.000
_cell.length_b   1.000
_cell.length_c   1.000
_cell.angle_alpha   90.00
_cell.angle_beta   90.00
_cell.angle_gamma   90.00
#
_symmetry.space_group_name_H-M   'P 1'
#
loop_
_entity.id
_entity.type
_entity.pdbx_description
1 polymer ?
#
loop_
_entity_poly.entity_id
_entity_poly.type
_entity_poly.pdbx_seq_one_letter_code
_entity_poly.pdbx_strand_id
1 'polypeptide(L)' 'MKSEQKNLLYYVLSSRGRAHYIEIIENGGASALDAEAVEDILDVISSFFMESGLKANSEPNKLGLDLEDLIDIINDAD' A
#
# COMPACT_ATOMS: atom_id res chain seq x y z
N MET A 1 -1.20 5.05 11.30
CA MET A 1 -1.06 5.46 9.88
C MET A 1 -1.57 6.89 9.69
N LYS A 2 -0.84 7.76 9.00
CA LYS A 2 -1.28 9.13 8.66
C LYS A 2 -2.37 9.10 7.58
N SER A 3 -3.20 10.14 7.48
CA SER A 3 -4.29 10.21 6.50
C SER A 3 -3.82 10.11 5.04
N GLU A 4 -2.65 10.66 4.73
CA GLU A 4 -2.06 10.60 3.38
C GLU A 4 -1.67 9.15 2.99
N GLN A 5 -1.02 8.43 3.91
CA GLN A 5 -0.66 7.01 3.73
C GLN A 5 -1.91 6.14 3.58
N LYS A 6 -2.94 6.40 4.39
CA LYS A 6 -4.23 5.70 4.29
C LYS A 6 -4.88 5.91 2.92
N ASN A 7 -4.91 7.15 2.43
CA ASN A 7 -5.47 7.48 1.14
C ASN A 7 -4.70 6.83 -0.02
N LEU A 8 -3.37 6.83 0.05
CA LEU A 8 -2.53 6.20 -0.96
C LEU A 8 -2.71 4.67 -0.97
N LEU A 9 -2.75 4.03 0.21
CA LEU A 9 -3.07 2.61 0.33
C LEU A 9 -4.42 2.28 -0.31
N TYR A 10 -5.46 3.04 0.02
CA TYR A 10 -6.81 2.79 -0.49
C TYR A 10 -6.91 2.99 -1.99
N TYR A 11 -6.20 3.99 -2.51
CA TYR A 11 -6.08 4.19 -3.95
C TYR A 11 -5.42 2.98 -4.63
N VAL A 12 -4.29 2.50 -4.10
CA VAL A 12 -3.56 1.35 -4.64
C VAL A 12 -4.45 0.09 -4.61
N LEU A 13 -5.04 -0.23 -3.46
CA LEU A 13 -5.91 -1.40 -3.29
C LEU A 13 -7.13 -1.35 -4.22
N SER A 14 -7.80 -0.20 -4.31
CA SER A 14 -8.96 -0.03 -5.18
C SER A 14 -8.58 -0.19 -6.66
N SER A 15 -7.46 0.42 -7.09
CA SER A 15 -7.00 0.36 -8.48
C SER A 15 -6.57 -1.04 -8.92
N ARG A 16 -6.34 -1.95 -7.97
CA ARG A 16 -5.83 -3.31 -8.20
C ARG A 16 -6.84 -4.40 -7.85
N GLY A 17 -8.10 -4.04 -7.57
CA GLY A 17 -9.16 -5.00 -7.28
C GLY A 17 -9.12 -5.60 -5.87
N ARG A 18 -8.40 -4.98 -4.94
CA ARG A 18 -8.25 -5.39 -3.53
C ARG A 18 -9.07 -4.54 -2.56
N ALA A 19 -10.20 -3.98 -3.02
CA ALA A 19 -11.03 -3.08 -2.21
C ALA A 19 -11.58 -3.74 -0.93
N HIS A 20 -11.69 -5.08 -0.88
CA HIS A 20 -12.14 -5.80 0.31
C HIS A 20 -11.19 -5.64 1.51
N TYR A 21 -9.88 -5.46 1.29
CA TYR A 21 -8.95 -5.18 2.41
C TYR A 21 -9.19 -3.80 3.03
N ILE A 22 -9.79 -2.85 2.31
CA ILE A 22 -10.16 -1.54 2.85
C ILE A 22 -11.20 -1.72 3.97
N GLU A 23 -12.19 -2.57 3.74
CA GLU A 23 -13.23 -2.86 4.74
C GLU A 23 -12.64 -3.52 6.00
N ILE A 24 -11.67 -4.43 5.83
CA ILE A 24 -10.96 -5.06 6.97
C ILE A 24 -10.22 -4.00 7.77
N ILE A 25 -9.47 -3.11 7.09
CA ILE A 25 -8.69 -2.05 7.73
C ILE A 25 -9.60 -1.02 8.41
N GLU A 26 -10.75 -0.65 7.82
CA GLU A 26 -11.67 0.30 8.45
C GLU A 26 -12.36 -0.27 9.70
N ASN A 27 -12.68 -1.57 9.69
CA ASN A 27 -13.41 -2.20 10.78
C ASN A 27 -12.50 -2.68 11.93
N GLY A 28 -11.25 -3.05 11.63
CA GLY A 28 -10.34 -3.68 12.59
C GLY A 28 -8.94 -3.07 12.67
N GLY A 29 -8.65 -2.05 11.86
CA GLY A 29 -7.31 -1.49 11.73
C GLY A 29 -6.37 -2.39 10.91
N ALA A 30 -5.12 -1.96 10.73
CA ALA A 30 -4.10 -2.74 10.00
C ALA A 30 -3.79 -4.08 10.70
N SER A 31 -3.90 -4.13 12.02
CA SER A 31 -3.70 -5.33 12.84
C SER A 31 -4.77 -6.42 12.64
N ALA A 32 -5.83 -6.13 11.88
CA ALA A 32 -6.86 -7.13 11.53
C ALA A 32 -6.54 -7.86 10.22
N LEU A 33 -5.47 -7.47 9.52
CA LEU A 33 -4.96 -8.20 8.37
C LEU A 33 -4.25 -9.47 8.87
N ASP A 34 -4.57 -10.60 8.26
CA ASP A 34 -3.77 -11.82 8.45
C ASP A 34 -2.51 -11.77 7.58
N ALA A 35 -1.58 -12.70 7.82
CA ALA A 35 -0.31 -12.74 7.10
C ALA A 35 -0.48 -12.86 5.57
N GLU A 36 -1.50 -13.59 5.10
CA GLU A 36 -1.79 -13.74 3.66
C GLU A 36 -2.26 -12.42 3.05
N ALA A 37 -3.13 -11.68 3.75
CA ALA A 37 -3.56 -10.35 3.34
C ALA A 37 -2.40 -9.35 3.35
N VAL A 38 -1.52 -9.41 4.35
CA VAL A 38 -0.31 -8.57 4.40
C VAL A 38 0.57 -8.84 3.17
N GLU A 39 0.86 -10.11 2.85
CA GLU A 39 1.66 -10.50 1.68
C GLU A 39 1.05 -10.00 0.35
N ASP A 40 -0.25 -10.22 0.09
CA ASP A 40 -0.89 -9.75 -1.16
C ASP A 40 -0.89 -8.21 -1.23
N ILE A 41 -1.09 -7.51 -0.12
CA ILE A 41 -1.04 -6.04 -0.10
C ILE A 41 0.38 -5.54 -0.42
N LEU A 42 1.42 -6.15 0.16
CA LEU A 42 2.82 -5.82 -0.11
C LEU A 42 3.19 -6.07 -1.58
N ASP A 43 2.74 -7.18 -2.16
CA ASP A 43 2.94 -7.49 -3.58
C ASP A 43 2.28 -6.46 -4.50
N VAL A 44 1.06 -6.04 -4.16
CA VAL A 44 0.30 -5.04 -4.91
C VAL A 44 1.00 -3.67 -4.84
N ILE A 45 1.45 -3.26 -3.66
CA ILE A 45 2.16 -1.99 -3.46
C ILE A 45 3.49 -2.01 -4.21
N SER A 46 4.27 -3.09 -4.10
CA SER A 46 5.56 -3.27 -4.78
C SER A 46 5.39 -3.25 -6.30
N SER A 47 4.36 -3.91 -6.82
CA SER A 47 4.04 -3.89 -8.25
C SER A 47 3.66 -2.48 -8.72
N PHE A 48 2.85 -1.76 -7.94
CA PHE A 48 2.48 -0.38 -8.25
C PHE A 48 3.67 0.58 -8.20
N PHE A 49 4.57 0.40 -7.24
CA PHE A 49 5.83 1.14 -7.15
C PHE A 49 6.69 0.90 -8.39
N MET A 50 6.94 -0.36 -8.76
CA MET A 50 7.76 -0.70 -9.92
C MET A 50 7.18 -0.13 -11.21
N GLU A 51 5.87 -0.26 -11.44
CA GLU A 51 5.22 0.31 -12.62
C GLU A 51 5.28 1.84 -12.66
N SER A 52 5.05 2.49 -11.52
CA SER A 52 5.10 3.96 -11.42
C SER A 52 6.53 4.49 -11.59
N GLY A 53 7.51 3.80 -11.01
CA GLY A 53 8.93 4.10 -11.14
C GLY A 53 9.46 3.89 -12.56
N LEU A 54 9.03 2.82 -13.24
CA LEU A 54 9.37 2.57 -14.65
C LEU A 54 8.75 3.59 -15.61
N LYS A 55 7.58 4.15 -15.28
CA LYS A 55 6.92 5.22 -16.07
C LYS A 55 7.53 6.59 -15.82
N ALA A 56 8.08 6.85 -14.64
CA ALA A 56 8.65 8.13 -14.23
C ALA A 56 10.18 8.16 -14.43
N ASN A 57 10.64 8.10 -15.68
CA ASN A 57 12.06 8.09 -16.03
C ASN A 57 12.77 9.46 -15.87
N SER A 58 12.26 10.35 -14.99
CA SER A 58 12.55 11.81 -15.10
C SER A 58 12.92 12.56 -13.82
N GLU A 59 12.47 12.18 -12.62
CA GLU A 59 12.71 12.96 -11.39
C GLU A 59 12.71 12.09 -10.12
N PRO A 60 13.27 12.54 -8.98
CA PRO A 60 13.16 11.84 -7.70
C PRO A 60 11.69 11.55 -7.38
N ASN A 61 11.31 10.28 -7.45
CA ASN A 61 9.93 9.86 -7.37
C ASN A 61 9.41 10.01 -5.93
N LYS A 62 8.77 11.15 -5.60
CA LYS A 62 8.10 11.35 -4.29
C LYS A 62 7.08 10.26 -3.99
N LEU A 63 6.37 9.80 -5.01
CA LEU A 63 5.44 8.66 -4.90
C LEU A 63 6.17 7.40 -4.45
N GLY A 64 7.44 7.26 -4.84
CA GLY A 64 8.27 6.14 -4.43
C GLY A 64 8.59 6.14 -2.94
N LEU A 65 8.98 7.31 -2.41
CA LEU A 65 9.22 7.48 -0.96
C LEU A 65 7.95 7.23 -0.15
N ASP A 66 6.80 7.75 -0.61
CA ASP A 66 5.51 7.55 0.07
C ASP A 66 5.06 6.07 0.08
N LEU A 67 5.46 5.28 -0.92
CA LEU A 67 5.18 3.84 -1.03
C LEU A 67 6.12 3.00 -0.16
N GLU A 68 7.39 3.39 -0.02
CA GLU A 68 8.36 2.76 0.88
C GLU A 68 7.92 2.91 2.34
N ASP A 69 7.55 4.13 2.76
CA ASP A 69 6.95 4.40 4.08
C ASP A 69 5.69 3.54 4.34
N LEU A 70 4.92 3.24 3.29
CA LEU A 70 3.72 2.42 3.37
C LEU A 70 4.03 0.93 3.55
N ILE A 71 5.06 0.43 2.86
CA ILE A 71 5.55 -0.94 3.02
C ILE A 71 6.01 -1.14 4.47
N ASP A 72 6.80 -0.22 5.02
CA ASP A 72 7.30 -0.31 6.38
C ASP A 72 6.15 -0.37 7.41
N ILE A 73 5.13 0.49 7.27
CA ILE A 73 3.97 0.50 8.18
C ILE A 73 3.18 -0.81 8.14
N ILE A 74 3.04 -1.42 6.96
CA ILE A 74 2.28 -2.65 6.79
C ILE A 74 3.08 -3.84 7.29
N ASN A 75 4.40 -3.84 7.06
CA ASN A 75 5.29 -4.91 7.51
C ASN A 75 5.49 -4.88 9.04
N ASP A 76 5.47 -3.70 9.66
CA ASP A 76 5.51 -3.52 11.13
C ASP A 76 4.15 -3.82 11.82
N ALA A 77 3.09 -4.11 11.07
CA ALA A 77 1.77 -4.45 11.63
C ALA A 77 1.65 -5.90 12.10
N ASP A 78 2.68 -6.72 11.87
CA ASP A 78 2.84 -8.12 12.32
C ASP A 78 3.42 -8.22 13.75
#